data_AF-A0A6I4I1P1-F1
#
_entry.id   AF-A0A6I4I1P1-F1
#
_cell.length_a   1.000
_cell.length_b   1.000
_cell.length_c   1.000
_cell.angle_alpha   90.00
_cell.angle_beta   90.00
_cell.angle_gamma   90.00
#
_symmetry.space_group_name_H-M   'P 1'
#
loop_
_entity.id
_entity.type
_entity.pdbx_description
1 polymer ?
#
loop_
_entity_poly.entity_id
_entity_poly.type
_entity_poly.pdbx_seq_one_letter_code
_entity_poly.pdbx_strand_id
1 'polypeptide(L)'
;MVNNNHLELNVTSEIGTLRALLIHSPDSGLGKVVPSKAQDWLFEDIVHLDTLRVNEYDYYVKLLMYFLDGDKIKGKLKDIDAGRGFYKPDDKAFHASYKVIEMQLLLSQILEDADIRTKLVAAVCAIENCNYRLQEQLNSTEPVELAKIFISGSIDDANHMIFAPIPNLIFSRDIGIIIGKHILINKPAKKARARETLLARYIFFNHPMFAAYRGNILEIPETVQHFLRPGDEQDEKTTLEGGDVMVVSPKHVIIGCSERTSASGANEAIKLLFRNNVVDKVTIVKIPHKRDYMHIDTIFTQVKRNVWVLLGSLAITQAAVDEQEPISWFVDKKLKHRPEIIQFFRDGSQPKNFNSLEDLLDDISRVDLKSTTPTKFIYSGANTFPYDAREQWTDSCNLLALKEGVVLGYDRNDKTVEAFKQSGFETIKVAELLEQLENGSASIDTIKDTLILMPSSELSRARGGFHCMSLPLIRDIVA
;
A
#
# COMPACT_ATOMS: atom_id res chain seq x y z
N MET A 1 -7.78 -23.33 -19.03
CA MET A 1 -7.98 -22.44 -20.19
C MET A 1 -7.61 -21.04 -19.75
N VAL A 2 -6.47 -20.52 -20.21
CA VAL A 2 -6.04 -19.15 -19.95
C VAL A 2 -6.89 -18.26 -20.85
N ASN A 3 -7.96 -17.66 -20.32
CA ASN A 3 -8.71 -16.66 -21.08
C ASN A 3 -7.78 -15.46 -21.34
N ASN A 4 -7.62 -15.10 -22.61
CA ASN A 4 -6.88 -13.94 -23.12
C ASN A 4 -7.52 -12.59 -22.71
N ASN A 5 -7.91 -12.42 -21.46
CA ASN A 5 -8.25 -11.09 -20.95
C ASN A 5 -6.94 -10.41 -20.57
N HIS A 6 -6.33 -9.74 -21.54
CA HIS A 6 -5.17 -8.88 -21.30
C HIS A 6 -5.54 -7.84 -20.23
N LEU A 7 -4.81 -7.84 -19.12
CA LEU A 7 -4.96 -6.81 -18.09
C LEU A 7 -4.49 -5.48 -18.68
N GLU A 8 -5.36 -4.47 -18.76
CA GLU A 8 -5.00 -3.13 -19.22
C GLU A 8 -4.54 -2.27 -18.04
N LEU A 9 -3.28 -2.43 -17.60
CA LEU A 9 -2.72 -1.64 -16.50
C LEU A 9 -2.90 -0.15 -16.78
N ASN A 10 -3.55 0.53 -15.84
CA ASN A 10 -3.73 1.97 -15.91
C ASN A 10 -4.10 2.51 -14.54
N VAL A 11 -3.15 3.14 -13.85
CA VAL A 11 -3.42 3.88 -12.61
C VAL A 11 -2.97 5.32 -12.78
N THR A 12 -3.93 6.24 -12.84
CA THR A 12 -3.69 7.67 -13.13
C THR A 12 -4.21 8.60 -12.04
N SER A 13 -4.75 8.07 -10.96
CA SER A 13 -5.26 8.81 -9.81
C SER A 13 -5.41 7.87 -8.61
N GLU A 14 -5.49 8.42 -7.39
CA GLU A 14 -5.81 7.65 -6.19
C GLU A 14 -7.32 7.38 -6.04
N ILE A 15 -8.17 8.20 -6.67
CA ILE A 15 -9.63 8.22 -6.47
C ILE A 15 -10.46 7.67 -7.63
N GLY A 16 -9.83 7.41 -8.79
CA GLY A 16 -10.53 6.79 -9.92
C GLY A 16 -11.14 5.46 -9.52
N THR A 17 -12.31 5.11 -10.08
CA THR A 17 -12.99 3.85 -9.77
C THR A 17 -12.03 2.68 -9.93
N LEU A 18 -11.79 1.96 -8.85
CA LEU A 18 -10.93 0.78 -8.83
C LEU A 18 -11.59 -0.31 -9.68
N ARG A 19 -10.79 -0.94 -10.56
CA ARG A 19 -11.24 -2.00 -11.47
C ARG A 19 -10.50 -3.31 -11.24
N ALA A 20 -9.23 -3.21 -10.87
CA ALA A 20 -8.44 -4.36 -10.45
C ALA A 20 -7.34 -3.94 -9.47
N LEU A 21 -7.00 -4.84 -8.55
CA LEU A 21 -5.88 -4.70 -7.62
C LEU A 21 -5.21 -6.05 -7.36
N LEU A 22 -3.99 -5.97 -6.86
CA LEU A 22 -3.23 -7.08 -6.30
C LEU A 22 -3.24 -6.95 -4.77
N ILE A 23 -3.50 -8.05 -4.08
CA ILE A 23 -3.50 -8.17 -2.62
C ILE A 23 -2.73 -9.43 -2.19
N HIS A 24 -2.46 -9.54 -0.89
CA HIS A 24 -2.02 -10.79 -0.28
C HIS A 24 -2.79 -11.04 1.00
N SER A 25 -3.42 -12.21 1.09
CA SER A 25 -4.17 -12.61 2.27
C SER A 25 -3.23 -12.94 3.43
N PRO A 26 -3.60 -12.65 4.69
CA PRO A 26 -2.79 -12.97 5.86
C PRO A 26 -2.44 -14.47 5.90
N ASP A 27 -1.16 -14.81 5.81
CA ASP A 27 -0.67 -16.19 5.75
C ASP A 27 -0.25 -16.73 7.13
N SER A 28 0.17 -17.99 7.19
CA SER A 28 0.55 -18.64 8.45
C SER A 28 1.81 -18.03 9.09
N GLY A 29 2.64 -17.33 8.31
CA GLY A 29 3.80 -16.59 8.75
C GLY A 29 3.46 -15.49 9.76
N LEU A 30 2.33 -14.79 9.61
CA LEU A 30 1.89 -13.78 10.58
C LEU A 30 1.59 -14.38 11.96
N GLY A 31 1.07 -15.61 12.01
CA GLY A 31 0.74 -16.30 13.27
C GLY A 31 1.95 -16.79 14.06
N LYS A 32 3.16 -16.67 13.51
CA LYS A 32 4.41 -17.16 14.10
C LYS A 32 5.31 -16.07 14.66
N VAL A 33 4.92 -14.81 14.49
CA VAL A 33 5.71 -13.68 14.96
C VAL A 33 5.68 -13.67 16.49
N VAL A 34 6.84 -13.86 17.11
CA VAL A 34 6.99 -13.73 18.57
C VAL A 34 7.38 -12.30 18.94
N PRO A 35 7.04 -11.80 20.14
CA PRO A 35 7.28 -10.40 20.51
C PRO A 35 8.73 -9.93 20.36
N SER A 36 9.70 -10.79 20.68
CA SER A 36 11.13 -10.48 20.54
C SER A 36 11.61 -10.38 19.08
N LYS A 37 10.83 -10.90 18.13
CA LYS A 37 11.12 -10.89 16.69
C LYS A 37 10.22 -9.96 15.89
N ALA A 38 9.16 -9.43 16.49
CA ALA A 38 8.24 -8.50 15.85
C ALA A 38 9.00 -7.31 15.24
N GLN A 39 9.84 -6.64 16.03
CA GLN A 39 10.66 -5.52 15.54
C GLN A 39 11.69 -5.93 14.47
N ASP A 40 12.35 -7.09 14.65
CA ASP A 40 13.33 -7.62 13.68
C ASP A 40 12.68 -7.90 12.31
N TRP A 41 11.40 -8.30 12.31
CA TRP A 41 10.61 -8.60 11.11
C TRP A 41 9.68 -7.46 10.71
N LEU A 42 9.90 -6.27 11.27
CA LEU A 42 9.18 -5.02 10.96
C LEU A 42 7.67 -5.10 11.19
N PHE A 43 7.26 -5.96 12.12
CA PHE A 43 5.88 -6.11 12.56
C PHE A 43 5.75 -5.49 13.96
N GLU A 44 4.79 -4.59 14.16
CA GLU A 44 4.77 -3.75 15.37
C GLU A 44 4.16 -4.44 16.59
N ASP A 45 3.31 -5.44 16.39
CA ASP A 45 2.66 -6.17 17.48
C ASP A 45 2.26 -7.58 17.05
N ILE A 46 2.07 -8.50 17.99
CA ILE A 46 1.57 -9.85 17.70
C ILE A 46 0.06 -9.79 17.44
N VAL A 47 -0.42 -10.57 16.46
CA VAL A 47 -1.84 -10.58 16.07
C VAL A 47 -2.49 -11.93 16.36
N HIS A 48 -3.78 -11.91 16.71
CA HIS A 48 -4.58 -13.12 16.73
C HIS A 48 -5.02 -13.46 15.30
N LEU A 49 -4.25 -14.33 14.63
CA LEU A 49 -4.37 -14.59 13.19
C LEU A 49 -5.78 -15.00 12.75
N ASP A 50 -6.49 -15.82 13.53
CA ASP A 50 -7.84 -16.25 13.16
C ASP A 50 -8.85 -15.12 13.24
N THR A 51 -8.71 -14.20 14.21
CA THR A 51 -9.55 -12.99 14.29
C THR A 51 -9.26 -12.07 13.12
N LEU A 52 -7.97 -11.82 12.87
CA LEU A 52 -7.51 -10.97 11.76
C LEU A 52 -8.06 -11.47 10.41
N ARG A 53 -8.06 -12.78 10.19
CA ARG A 53 -8.62 -13.38 8.97
C ARG A 53 -10.14 -13.32 8.94
N VAL A 54 -10.81 -14.01 9.86
CA VAL A 54 -12.26 -14.29 9.80
C VAL A 54 -13.08 -13.03 10.06
N ASN A 55 -12.68 -12.23 11.05
CA ASN A 55 -13.49 -11.12 11.54
C ASN A 55 -13.11 -9.79 10.92
N GLU A 56 -12.06 -9.73 10.09
CA GLU A 56 -11.57 -8.47 9.52
C GLU A 56 -11.18 -8.57 8.04
N TYR A 57 -10.15 -9.35 7.69
CA TYR A 57 -9.65 -9.39 6.32
C TYR A 57 -10.64 -10.03 5.33
N ASP A 58 -11.43 -11.01 5.77
CA ASP A 58 -12.51 -11.58 4.95
C ASP A 58 -13.55 -10.53 4.54
N TYR A 59 -13.90 -9.60 5.44
CA TYR A 59 -14.80 -8.50 5.11
C TYR A 59 -14.19 -7.61 4.01
N TYR A 60 -12.88 -7.37 4.08
CA TYR A 60 -12.16 -6.60 3.07
C TYR A 60 -12.21 -7.31 1.71
N VAL A 61 -11.94 -8.62 1.67
CA VAL A 61 -12.04 -9.42 0.44
C VAL A 61 -13.47 -9.42 -0.10
N LYS A 62 -14.49 -9.66 0.72
CA LYS A 62 -15.89 -9.63 0.29
C LYS A 62 -16.26 -8.27 -0.31
N LEU A 63 -15.88 -7.18 0.35
CA LEU A 63 -16.16 -5.83 -0.13
C LEU A 63 -15.51 -5.56 -1.48
N LEU A 64 -14.23 -5.91 -1.65
CA LEU A 64 -13.54 -5.82 -2.94
C LEU A 64 -14.22 -6.66 -4.01
N MET A 65 -14.61 -7.90 -3.69
CA MET A 65 -15.32 -8.77 -4.61
C MET A 65 -16.65 -8.17 -5.05
N TYR A 66 -17.39 -7.53 -4.15
CA TYR A 66 -18.63 -6.83 -4.50
C TYR A 66 -18.41 -5.67 -5.48
N PHE A 67 -17.40 -4.84 -5.22
CA PHE A 67 -17.10 -3.67 -6.05
C PHE A 67 -16.47 -4.03 -7.40
N LEU A 68 -15.69 -5.11 -7.45
CA LEU A 68 -14.85 -5.41 -8.60
C LEU A 68 -15.36 -6.62 -9.39
N ASP A 69 -15.77 -7.69 -8.71
CA ASP A 69 -16.09 -8.99 -9.31
C ASP A 69 -17.39 -9.60 -8.75
N GLY A 70 -18.48 -8.82 -8.87
CA GLY A 70 -19.79 -9.17 -8.31
C GLY A 70 -20.32 -10.54 -8.73
N ASP A 71 -19.98 -11.03 -9.93
CA ASP A 71 -20.44 -12.33 -10.45
C ASP A 71 -19.95 -13.52 -9.60
N LYS A 72 -18.82 -13.34 -8.90
CA LYS A 72 -18.25 -14.37 -8.04
C LYS A 72 -18.83 -14.38 -6.63
N ILE A 73 -19.47 -13.30 -6.17
CA ILE A 73 -19.91 -13.16 -4.77
C ILE A 73 -21.41 -12.93 -4.57
N LYS A 74 -22.10 -12.20 -5.48
CA LYS A 74 -23.51 -11.83 -5.31
C LYS A 74 -24.40 -13.07 -5.16
N GLY A 75 -25.21 -13.09 -4.10
CA GLY A 75 -26.14 -14.19 -3.82
C GLY A 75 -25.49 -15.44 -3.21
N LYS A 76 -24.21 -15.36 -2.83
CA LYS A 76 -23.39 -16.49 -2.34
C LYS A 76 -22.79 -16.26 -0.96
N LEU A 77 -23.14 -15.18 -0.25
CA LEU A 77 -22.49 -14.84 1.03
C LEU A 77 -22.62 -15.98 2.06
N LYS A 78 -23.80 -16.61 2.16
CA LYS A 78 -24.02 -17.72 3.09
C LYS A 78 -23.15 -18.93 2.80
N ASP A 79 -22.97 -19.27 1.53
CA ASP A 79 -22.14 -20.41 1.11
C ASP A 79 -20.65 -20.11 1.31
N ILE A 80 -20.25 -18.87 1.02
CA ILE A 80 -18.87 -18.39 1.22
C ILE A 80 -18.52 -18.42 2.72
N ASP A 81 -19.43 -18.00 3.59
CA ASP A 81 -19.19 -17.95 5.04
C ASP A 81 -19.29 -19.32 5.73
N ALA A 82 -19.79 -20.35 5.03
CA ALA A 82 -19.81 -21.72 5.53
C ALA A 82 -18.42 -22.39 5.53
N GLY A 83 -17.43 -21.81 4.87
CA GLY A 83 -16.09 -22.38 4.76
C GLY A 83 -14.99 -21.36 4.52
N ARG A 84 -13.74 -21.83 4.45
CA ARG A 84 -12.56 -20.96 4.22
C ARG A 84 -12.04 -20.98 2.79
N GLY A 85 -12.51 -21.91 1.96
CA GLY A 85 -11.94 -22.17 0.63
C GLY A 85 -11.96 -20.94 -0.27
N PHE A 86 -13.01 -20.12 -0.20
CA PHE A 86 -13.12 -18.88 -0.98
C PHE A 86 -11.94 -17.92 -0.76
N TYR A 87 -11.33 -17.92 0.43
CA TYR A 87 -10.27 -16.98 0.84
C TYR A 87 -8.85 -17.54 0.77
N LYS A 88 -8.68 -18.83 0.47
CA LYS A 88 -7.40 -19.55 0.55
C LYS A 88 -6.83 -19.79 -0.86
N PRO A 89 -5.72 -19.14 -1.26
CA PRO A 89 -5.18 -19.25 -2.62
C PRO A 89 -4.76 -20.67 -3.04
N ASP A 90 -4.53 -21.55 -2.07
CA ASP A 90 -4.17 -22.95 -2.23
C ASP A 90 -5.37 -23.91 -2.24
N ASP A 91 -6.59 -23.41 -2.03
CA ASP A 91 -7.81 -24.19 -2.06
C ASP A 91 -8.44 -24.19 -3.47
N LYS A 92 -9.04 -25.31 -3.86
CA LYS A 92 -9.73 -25.44 -5.16
C LYS A 92 -10.97 -24.54 -5.27
N ALA A 93 -11.58 -24.20 -4.14
CA ALA A 93 -12.74 -23.30 -4.06
C ALA A 93 -12.36 -21.82 -3.99
N PHE A 94 -11.06 -21.47 -4.12
CA PHE A 94 -10.59 -20.09 -4.08
C PHE A 94 -11.29 -19.22 -5.11
N HIS A 95 -11.59 -17.97 -4.75
CA HIS A 95 -12.29 -17.06 -5.65
C HIS A 95 -11.55 -16.85 -6.97
N ALA A 96 -10.21 -16.91 -6.98
CA ALA A 96 -9.35 -16.82 -8.17
C ALA A 96 -9.79 -15.71 -9.15
N SER A 97 -10.07 -14.51 -8.61
CA SER A 97 -10.57 -13.38 -9.39
C SER A 97 -9.47 -12.79 -10.26
N TYR A 98 -9.82 -12.35 -11.47
CA TYR A 98 -8.91 -11.58 -12.33
C TYR A 98 -8.94 -10.08 -12.01
N LYS A 99 -9.72 -9.67 -11.00
CA LYS A 99 -9.88 -8.27 -10.58
C LYS A 99 -9.47 -8.06 -9.12
N VAL A 100 -9.75 -9.02 -8.25
CA VAL A 100 -9.14 -9.13 -6.92
C VAL A 100 -8.06 -10.20 -7.02
N ILE A 101 -6.86 -9.81 -7.40
CA ILE A 101 -5.78 -10.73 -7.72
C ILE A 101 -4.95 -10.98 -6.47
N GLU A 102 -4.50 -12.23 -6.29
CA GLU A 102 -3.78 -12.64 -5.09
C GLU A 102 -2.35 -13.08 -5.41
N MET A 103 -1.39 -12.59 -4.62
CA MET A 103 0.05 -12.78 -4.81
C MET A 103 0.52 -14.24 -4.79
N GLN A 104 0.08 -15.04 -3.81
CA GLN A 104 0.45 -16.46 -3.71
C GLN A 104 -0.08 -17.25 -4.91
N LEU A 105 -1.27 -16.92 -5.43
CA LEU A 105 -1.80 -17.53 -6.65
C LEU A 105 -0.93 -17.20 -7.87
N LEU A 106 -0.53 -15.95 -8.06
CA LEU A 106 0.37 -15.59 -9.17
C LEU A 106 1.74 -16.26 -9.03
N LEU A 107 2.24 -16.37 -7.80
CA LEU A 107 3.50 -17.04 -7.51
C LEU A 107 3.42 -18.53 -7.84
N SER A 108 2.35 -19.23 -7.45
CA SER A 108 2.20 -20.65 -7.76
C SER A 108 2.11 -20.89 -9.27
N GLN A 109 1.43 -20.01 -10.01
CA GLN A 109 1.31 -20.09 -11.47
C GLN A 109 2.65 -19.94 -12.19
N ILE A 110 3.52 -18.99 -11.78
CA ILE A 110 4.85 -18.87 -12.42
C ILE A 110 5.79 -20.03 -12.05
N LEU A 111 5.56 -20.69 -10.90
CA LEU A 111 6.35 -21.82 -10.43
C LEU A 111 6.00 -23.14 -11.15
N GLU A 112 4.92 -23.18 -11.94
CA GLU A 112 4.63 -24.30 -12.84
C GLU A 112 5.70 -24.43 -13.93
N ASP A 113 6.27 -23.31 -14.38
CA ASP A 113 7.39 -23.31 -15.31
C ASP A 113 8.69 -23.75 -14.62
N ALA A 114 9.29 -24.82 -15.12
CA ALA A 114 10.45 -25.45 -14.49
C ALA A 114 11.72 -24.57 -14.50
N ASP A 115 11.90 -23.73 -15.52
CA ASP A 115 13.05 -22.83 -15.63
C ASP A 115 12.90 -21.66 -14.65
N ILE A 116 11.70 -21.07 -14.59
CA ILE A 116 11.39 -20.01 -13.61
C ILE A 116 11.51 -20.56 -12.19
N ARG A 117 10.97 -21.75 -11.91
CA ARG A 117 11.08 -22.42 -10.60
C ARG A 117 12.52 -22.60 -10.19
N THR A 118 13.35 -23.16 -11.06
CA THR A 118 14.77 -23.41 -10.77
C THR A 118 15.52 -22.11 -10.44
N LYS A 119 15.29 -21.05 -11.23
CA LYS A 119 15.90 -19.73 -11.03
C LYS A 119 15.44 -19.08 -9.73
N LEU A 120 14.14 -19.14 -9.43
CA LEU A 120 13.60 -18.52 -8.22
C LEU A 120 14.03 -19.27 -6.96
N VAL A 121 14.03 -20.60 -6.97
CA VAL A 121 14.55 -21.42 -5.87
C VAL A 121 16.00 -21.06 -5.58
N ALA A 122 16.86 -21.00 -6.60
CA ALA A 122 18.25 -20.60 -6.42
C ALA A 122 18.39 -19.19 -5.84
N ALA A 123 17.58 -18.23 -6.32
CA ALA A 123 17.62 -16.85 -5.83
C ALA A 123 17.14 -16.72 -4.37
N VAL A 124 16.06 -17.41 -3.98
CA VAL A 124 15.59 -17.46 -2.59
C VAL A 124 16.64 -18.12 -1.70
N CYS A 125 17.20 -19.26 -2.13
CA CYS A 125 18.24 -19.94 -1.37
C CYS A 125 19.50 -19.08 -1.16
N ALA A 126 19.86 -18.24 -2.13
CA ALA A 126 20.98 -17.31 -2.01
C ALA A 126 20.70 -16.19 -0.98
N ILE A 127 19.48 -15.67 -0.91
CA ILE A 127 19.10 -14.64 0.09
C ILE A 127 19.03 -15.26 1.50
N GLU A 128 18.45 -16.46 1.60
CA GLU A 128 18.17 -17.13 2.88
C GLU A 128 19.31 -18.04 3.37
N ASN A 129 20.42 -18.12 2.63
CA ASN A 129 21.59 -18.97 2.92
C ASN A 129 21.23 -20.46 3.08
N CYS A 130 20.37 -20.98 2.21
CA CYS A 130 20.00 -22.39 2.22
C CYS A 130 21.17 -23.30 1.82
N ASN A 131 21.21 -24.51 2.39
CA ASN A 131 22.14 -25.54 1.95
C ASN A 131 21.65 -26.24 0.67
N TYR A 132 22.56 -26.96 0.00
CA TYR A 132 22.29 -27.65 -1.27
C TYR A 132 21.12 -28.65 -1.19
N ARG A 133 21.01 -29.43 -0.10
CA ARG A 133 19.94 -30.43 0.06
C ARG A 133 18.56 -29.77 0.17
N LEU A 134 18.48 -28.66 0.90
CA LEU A 134 17.26 -27.87 1.00
C LEU A 134 16.89 -27.28 -0.36
N GLN A 135 17.87 -26.79 -1.12
CA GLN A 135 17.63 -26.28 -2.47
C GLN A 135 17.05 -27.37 -3.40
N GLU A 136 17.60 -28.58 -3.38
CA GLU A 136 17.05 -29.71 -4.17
C GLU A 136 15.62 -30.07 -3.73
N GLN A 137 15.37 -30.11 -2.42
CA GLN A 137 14.04 -30.37 -1.88
C GLN A 137 13.03 -29.32 -2.36
N LEU A 138 13.35 -28.03 -2.23
CA LEU A 138 12.50 -26.93 -2.69
C LEU A 138 12.24 -27.00 -4.19
N ASN A 139 13.25 -27.33 -5.00
CA ASN A 139 13.08 -27.45 -6.45
C ASN A 139 12.17 -28.60 -6.88
N SER A 140 12.08 -29.65 -6.06
CA SER A 140 11.19 -30.80 -6.25
C SER A 140 9.79 -30.63 -5.64
N THR A 141 9.55 -29.52 -4.93
CA THR A 141 8.27 -29.26 -4.26
C THR A 141 7.23 -28.76 -5.26
N GLU A 142 5.97 -29.19 -5.10
CA GLU A 142 4.85 -28.78 -5.96
C GLU A 142 4.65 -27.25 -5.94
N PRO A 143 4.31 -26.62 -7.08
CA PRO A 143 4.29 -25.15 -7.21
C PRO A 143 3.44 -24.41 -6.17
N VAL A 144 2.26 -24.93 -5.84
CA VAL A 144 1.35 -24.32 -4.84
C VAL A 144 1.97 -24.35 -3.45
N GLU A 145 2.59 -25.46 -3.07
CA GLU A 145 3.24 -25.61 -1.77
C GLU A 145 4.53 -24.80 -1.70
N LEU A 146 5.31 -24.79 -2.78
CA LEU A 146 6.53 -23.99 -2.86
C LEU A 146 6.25 -22.48 -2.73
N ALA A 147 5.16 -21.99 -3.32
CA ALA A 147 4.72 -20.60 -3.13
C ALA A 147 4.45 -20.27 -1.66
N LYS A 148 3.75 -21.16 -0.94
CA LYS A 148 3.52 -20.98 0.51
C LYS A 148 4.80 -21.01 1.31
N ILE A 149 5.73 -21.91 0.98
CA ILE A 149 7.02 -22.03 1.68
C ILE A 149 7.82 -20.73 1.50
N PHE A 150 7.87 -20.16 0.30
CA PHE A 150 8.56 -18.89 0.05
C PHE A 150 7.99 -17.71 0.84
N ILE A 151 6.70 -17.72 1.15
CA ILE A 151 6.04 -16.68 1.94
C ILE A 151 6.22 -16.95 3.45
N SER A 152 5.74 -18.10 3.92
CA SER A 152 5.68 -18.46 5.34
C SER A 152 7.03 -18.90 5.94
N GLY A 153 8.02 -19.22 5.09
CA GLY A 153 9.32 -19.74 5.50
C GLY A 153 9.29 -21.12 6.16
N SER A 154 8.21 -21.88 5.98
CA SER A 154 7.97 -23.12 6.71
C SER A 154 7.54 -24.26 5.79
N ILE A 155 8.06 -25.45 6.06
CA ILE A 155 7.60 -26.72 5.46
C ILE A 155 6.59 -27.38 6.41
N ASP A 156 5.59 -28.06 5.86
CA ASP A 156 4.55 -28.85 6.56
C ASP A 156 3.73 -28.03 7.57
N ASP A 157 2.89 -27.11 7.06
CA ASP A 157 1.88 -26.37 7.83
C ASP A 157 2.40 -25.89 9.19
N ALA A 158 3.49 -25.13 9.15
CA ALA A 158 4.05 -24.38 10.26
C ALA A 158 4.94 -25.13 11.29
N ASN A 159 5.20 -26.44 11.19
CA ASN A 159 6.02 -27.11 12.21
C ASN A 159 7.54 -27.01 11.99
N HIS A 160 8.00 -26.82 10.75
CA HIS A 160 9.42 -26.74 10.43
C HIS A 160 9.76 -25.42 9.72
N MET A 161 10.26 -24.43 10.46
CA MET A 161 10.77 -23.18 9.86
C MET A 161 12.15 -23.41 9.26
N ILE A 162 12.30 -23.11 7.97
CA ILE A 162 13.56 -23.18 7.24
C ILE A 162 14.19 -21.79 7.01
N PHE A 163 13.39 -20.72 7.06
CA PHE A 163 13.82 -19.32 7.14
C PHE A 163 12.70 -18.44 7.72
N ALA A 164 12.98 -17.16 7.99
CA ALA A 164 11.99 -16.24 8.57
C ALA A 164 10.81 -15.98 7.62
N PRO A 165 9.56 -15.82 8.10
CA PRO A 165 8.42 -15.45 7.26
C PRO A 165 8.56 -14.01 6.73
N ILE A 166 7.76 -13.65 5.73
CA ILE A 166 7.62 -12.27 5.23
C ILE A 166 6.24 -11.67 5.56
N PRO A 167 5.97 -11.37 6.85
CA PRO A 167 4.64 -10.98 7.31
C PRO A 167 4.13 -9.66 6.71
N ASN A 168 5.03 -8.80 6.23
CA ASN A 168 4.66 -7.51 5.62
C ASN A 168 4.16 -7.66 4.17
N LEU A 169 4.13 -8.88 3.61
CA LEU A 169 3.59 -9.12 2.28
C LEU A 169 2.09 -8.75 2.19
N ILE A 170 1.38 -8.75 3.33
CA ILE A 170 -0.01 -8.22 3.43
C ILE A 170 -0.10 -6.76 2.96
N PHE A 171 0.98 -5.98 3.11
CA PHE A 171 1.09 -4.61 2.63
C PHE A 171 1.55 -4.59 1.17
N SER A 172 0.65 -5.03 0.30
CA SER A 172 0.89 -5.14 -1.15
C SER A 172 1.23 -3.81 -1.83
N ARG A 173 0.95 -2.66 -1.19
CA ARG A 173 1.40 -1.35 -1.65
C ARG A 173 2.91 -1.28 -1.84
N ASP A 174 3.65 -1.96 -0.97
CA ASP A 174 5.09 -1.80 -0.88
C ASP A 174 5.88 -2.77 -1.77
N ILE A 175 5.23 -3.69 -2.49
CA ILE A 175 5.91 -4.63 -3.41
C ILE A 175 6.08 -4.07 -4.83
N GLY A 176 5.37 -2.99 -5.17
CA GLY A 176 5.44 -2.33 -6.48
C GLY A 176 4.39 -1.24 -6.60
N ILE A 177 4.50 -0.37 -7.60
CA ILE A 177 3.60 0.76 -7.82
C ILE A 177 3.23 0.83 -9.31
N ILE A 178 1.95 0.97 -9.62
CA ILE A 178 1.49 1.19 -11.00
C ILE A 178 1.33 2.69 -11.26
N ILE A 179 1.99 3.20 -12.30
CA ILE A 179 1.96 4.61 -12.71
C ILE A 179 1.63 4.69 -14.20
N GLY A 180 0.38 5.01 -14.52
CA GLY A 180 -0.18 4.80 -15.84
C GLY A 180 -0.03 3.35 -16.25
N LYS A 181 0.76 3.10 -17.30
CA LYS A 181 1.08 1.76 -17.84
C LYS A 181 2.45 1.21 -17.41
N HIS A 182 3.10 1.84 -16.43
CA HIS A 182 4.42 1.45 -15.93
C HIS A 182 4.33 0.81 -14.56
N ILE A 183 5.23 -0.13 -14.29
CA ILE A 183 5.37 -0.79 -12.99
C ILE A 183 6.69 -0.29 -12.40
N LEU A 184 6.63 0.49 -11.32
CA LEU A 184 7.82 0.85 -10.55
C LEU A 184 8.02 -0.20 -9.46
N ILE A 185 9.11 -0.95 -9.54
CA ILE A 185 9.46 -1.97 -8.55
C ILE A 185 10.03 -1.29 -7.31
N ASN A 186 9.59 -1.75 -6.14
CA ASN A 186 10.07 -1.25 -4.86
C ASN A 186 11.57 -1.55 -4.66
N LYS A 187 12.21 -0.76 -3.81
CA LYS A 187 13.58 -1.00 -3.37
C LYS A 187 13.64 -0.86 -1.85
N PRO A 188 13.51 -1.97 -1.09
CA PRO A 188 13.23 -1.91 0.32
C PRO A 188 14.41 -1.34 1.11
N ALA A 189 14.10 -0.55 2.14
CA ALA A 189 15.14 -0.01 3.03
C ALA A 189 15.80 -1.12 3.84
N LYS A 190 14.98 -2.05 4.35
CA LYS A 190 15.38 -3.11 5.28
C LYS A 190 15.55 -4.44 4.54
N LYS A 191 16.61 -5.18 4.90
CA LYS A 191 16.92 -6.49 4.30
C LYS A 191 15.82 -7.54 4.52
N ALA A 192 15.06 -7.44 5.61
CA ALA A 192 13.95 -8.34 5.92
C ALA A 192 12.88 -8.40 4.81
N ARG A 193 12.74 -7.34 4.00
CA ARG A 193 11.78 -7.27 2.88
C ARG A 193 12.38 -7.61 1.51
N ALA A 194 13.65 -8.03 1.47
CA ALA A 194 14.33 -8.35 0.22
C ALA A 194 13.65 -9.52 -0.51
N ARG A 195 13.16 -10.53 0.23
CA ARG A 195 12.45 -11.67 -0.35
C ARG A 195 11.09 -11.27 -0.92
N GLU A 196 10.32 -10.39 -0.26
CA GLU A 196 9.06 -9.83 -0.81
C GLU A 196 9.29 -9.22 -2.19
N THR A 197 10.34 -8.39 -2.30
CA THR A 197 10.74 -7.72 -3.55
C THR A 197 11.17 -8.73 -4.62
N LEU A 198 11.94 -9.76 -4.24
CA LEU A 198 12.35 -10.81 -5.16
C LEU A 198 11.14 -11.55 -5.76
N LEU A 199 10.18 -11.96 -4.91
CA LEU A 199 8.98 -12.68 -5.36
C LEU A 199 8.14 -11.80 -6.30
N ALA A 200 7.92 -10.53 -5.92
CA ALA A 200 7.19 -9.57 -6.75
C ALA A 200 7.85 -9.34 -8.12
N ARG A 201 9.19 -9.19 -8.15
CA ARG A 201 9.95 -9.08 -9.42
C ARG A 201 9.71 -10.28 -10.32
N TYR A 202 9.81 -11.49 -9.77
CA TYR A 202 9.58 -12.71 -10.56
C TYR A 202 8.15 -12.77 -11.11
N ILE A 203 7.15 -12.35 -10.32
CA ILE A 203 5.76 -12.26 -10.78
C ILE A 203 5.63 -11.25 -11.93
N PHE A 204 6.07 -10.01 -11.75
CA PHE A 204 5.89 -8.95 -12.76
C PHE A 204 6.65 -9.23 -14.06
N PHE A 205 7.85 -9.83 -13.99
CA PHE A 205 8.61 -10.15 -15.20
C PHE A 205 8.13 -11.42 -15.90
N ASN A 206 7.60 -12.42 -15.18
CA ASN A 206 7.35 -13.73 -15.78
C ASN A 206 5.87 -14.08 -15.96
N HIS A 207 4.98 -13.59 -15.10
CA HIS A 207 3.58 -13.97 -15.16
C HIS A 207 2.91 -13.45 -16.46
N PRO A 208 2.13 -14.28 -17.20
CA PRO A 208 1.52 -13.89 -18.47
C PRO A 208 0.65 -12.62 -18.40
N MET A 209 0.02 -12.36 -17.25
CA MET A 209 -0.79 -11.16 -17.00
C MET A 209 -0.01 -9.85 -17.22
N PHE A 210 1.30 -9.86 -16.97
CA PHE A 210 2.17 -8.68 -17.08
C PHE A 210 3.05 -8.69 -18.34
N ALA A 211 2.91 -9.69 -19.21
CA ALA A 211 3.81 -9.88 -20.35
C ALA A 211 3.89 -8.66 -21.29
N ALA A 212 2.77 -7.96 -21.49
CA ALA A 212 2.70 -6.75 -22.31
C ALA A 212 3.43 -5.53 -21.71
N TYR A 213 3.74 -5.57 -20.41
CA TYR A 213 4.32 -4.45 -19.66
C TYR A 213 5.78 -4.67 -19.27
N ARG A 214 6.41 -5.77 -19.68
CA ARG A 214 7.83 -6.06 -19.36
C ARG A 214 8.77 -4.92 -19.74
N GLY A 215 8.52 -4.26 -20.87
CA GLY A 215 9.29 -3.08 -21.31
C GLY A 215 9.00 -1.79 -20.52
N ASN A 216 7.92 -1.78 -19.73
CA ASN A 216 7.49 -0.66 -18.89
C ASN A 216 7.78 -0.89 -17.40
N ILE A 217 8.49 -1.97 -17.05
CA ILE A 217 8.96 -2.19 -15.68
C ILE A 217 10.17 -1.31 -15.43
N LEU A 218 10.11 -0.52 -14.36
CA LEU A 218 11.14 0.41 -13.92
C LEU A 218 11.74 -0.09 -12.61
N GLU A 219 13.05 -0.30 -12.59
CA GLU A 219 13.81 -0.68 -11.40
C GLU A 219 14.75 0.46 -11.01
N ILE A 220 14.78 0.81 -9.74
CA ILE A 220 15.59 1.93 -9.23
C ILE A 220 17.05 1.46 -9.09
N PRO A 221 18.01 2.06 -9.84
CA PRO A 221 19.40 1.66 -9.78
C PRO A 221 20.04 2.03 -8.43
N GLU A 222 21.16 1.41 -8.09
CA GLU A 222 22.07 1.98 -7.08
C GLU A 222 22.86 3.14 -7.70
N THR A 223 23.23 4.13 -6.89
CA THR A 223 24.06 5.24 -7.35
C THR A 223 25.53 4.82 -7.48
N VAL A 224 26.28 5.49 -8.37
CA VAL A 224 27.74 5.28 -8.47
C VAL A 224 28.45 5.59 -7.15
N GLN A 225 27.95 6.60 -6.41
CA GLN A 225 28.51 6.98 -5.11
C GLN A 225 28.42 5.82 -4.11
N HIS A 226 27.28 5.13 -4.06
CA HIS A 226 27.09 3.94 -3.22
C HIS A 226 28.15 2.85 -3.46
N PHE A 227 28.64 2.68 -4.70
CA PHE A 227 29.66 1.67 -5.02
C PHE A 227 31.10 2.15 -4.79
N LEU A 228 31.37 3.45 -4.94
CA LEU A 228 32.73 3.99 -4.97
C LEU A 228 33.15 4.68 -3.67
N ARG A 229 32.23 4.88 -2.72
CA ARG A 229 32.53 5.48 -1.42
C ARG A 229 32.67 4.40 -0.35
N PRO A 230 33.64 4.52 0.58
CA PRO A 230 33.79 3.59 1.69
C PRO A 230 32.51 3.57 2.54
N GLY A 231 31.93 2.39 2.71
CA GLY A 231 30.61 2.22 3.31
C GLY A 231 30.63 2.28 4.83
N ASP A 232 30.28 3.43 5.39
CA ASP A 232 29.78 3.56 6.77
C ASP A 232 28.53 4.47 6.87
N GLU A 233 28.17 5.21 5.82
CA GLU A 233 26.99 6.07 5.80
C GLU A 233 25.79 5.33 5.16
N GLN A 234 24.82 4.91 5.99
CA GLN A 234 23.52 4.41 5.51
C GLN A 234 22.78 5.43 4.61
N ASP A 235 23.16 6.70 4.69
CA ASP A 235 22.58 7.84 3.95
C ASP A 235 22.73 7.75 2.43
N GLU A 236 23.61 6.89 1.91
CA GLU A 236 23.83 6.75 0.46
C GLU A 236 23.08 5.58 -0.19
N LYS A 237 22.43 4.71 0.60
CA LYS A 237 21.66 3.60 0.04
C LYS A 237 20.41 4.12 -0.67
N THR A 238 20.17 3.68 -1.89
CA THR A 238 19.00 4.07 -2.67
C THR A 238 17.81 3.18 -2.28
N THR A 239 16.79 3.75 -1.66
CA THR A 239 15.58 3.05 -1.21
C THR A 239 14.32 3.81 -1.61
N LEU A 240 13.26 3.07 -1.94
CA LEU A 240 11.92 3.59 -2.23
C LEU A 240 10.89 2.50 -1.93
N GLU A 241 9.90 2.83 -1.09
CA GLU A 241 8.77 1.96 -0.78
C GLU A 241 7.47 2.57 -1.31
N GLY A 242 6.45 1.74 -1.53
CA GLY A 242 5.26 2.14 -2.28
C GLY A 242 4.32 3.05 -1.52
N GLY A 243 4.30 2.99 -0.19
CA GLY A 243 3.55 3.94 0.64
C GLY A 243 4.00 5.39 0.45
N ASP A 244 5.21 5.61 -0.09
CA ASP A 244 5.71 6.94 -0.42
C ASP A 244 5.39 7.40 -1.83
N VAL A 245 4.68 6.62 -2.65
CA VAL A 245 4.39 7.00 -4.04
C VAL A 245 2.89 7.05 -4.26
N MET A 246 2.39 8.25 -4.59
CA MET A 246 0.98 8.47 -4.91
C MET A 246 0.80 9.00 -6.32
N VAL A 247 -0.08 8.37 -7.09
CA VAL A 247 -0.44 8.87 -8.42
C VAL A 247 -1.65 9.77 -8.26
N VAL A 248 -1.42 11.08 -8.23
CA VAL A 248 -2.49 12.05 -7.92
C VAL A 248 -3.20 12.59 -9.15
N SER A 249 -2.55 12.53 -10.32
CA SER A 249 -3.17 12.82 -11.62
C SER A 249 -2.42 12.10 -12.74
N PRO A 250 -2.98 12.04 -13.98
CA PRO A 250 -2.37 11.28 -15.08
C PRO A 250 -0.92 11.67 -15.41
N LYS A 251 -0.50 12.88 -15.03
CA LYS A 251 0.84 13.42 -15.31
C LYS A 251 1.56 13.93 -14.07
N HIS A 252 1.09 13.57 -12.87
CA HIS A 252 1.67 14.03 -11.61
C HIS A 252 1.71 12.91 -10.58
N VAL A 253 2.92 12.66 -10.05
CA VAL A 253 3.18 11.74 -8.94
C VAL A 253 3.75 12.51 -7.76
N ILE A 254 3.34 12.16 -6.54
CA ILE A 254 4.00 12.58 -5.31
C ILE A 254 4.95 11.46 -4.88
N ILE A 255 6.17 11.81 -4.48
CA ILE A 255 7.14 10.90 -3.86
C ILE A 255 7.54 11.44 -2.49
N GLY A 256 7.35 10.62 -1.46
CA GLY A 256 7.78 10.87 -0.10
C GLY A 256 9.28 10.66 0.07
N CYS A 257 9.93 11.52 0.84
CA CYS A 257 11.23 11.21 1.45
C CYS A 257 11.00 10.98 2.95
N SER A 258 11.10 9.73 3.38
CA SER A 258 10.61 9.21 4.66
C SER A 258 11.67 8.34 5.36
N GLU A 259 11.31 7.62 6.44
CA GLU A 259 12.15 6.58 7.01
C GLU A 259 12.45 5.43 6.02
N ARG A 260 11.54 5.18 5.07
CA ARG A 260 11.64 4.07 4.12
C ARG A 260 12.13 4.48 2.73
N THR A 261 11.90 5.73 2.35
CA THR A 261 12.33 6.27 1.05
C THR A 261 13.42 7.32 1.21
N SER A 262 14.62 6.98 0.76
CA SER A 262 15.79 7.88 0.73
C SER A 262 15.63 9.01 -0.31
N ALA A 263 16.31 10.14 -0.08
CA ALA A 263 16.38 11.23 -1.06
C ALA A 263 17.05 10.79 -2.37
N SER A 264 18.05 9.90 -2.30
CA SER A 264 18.70 9.34 -3.49
C SER A 264 17.74 8.45 -4.30
N GLY A 265 16.92 7.64 -3.63
CA GLY A 265 15.85 6.84 -4.23
C GLY A 265 14.81 7.68 -4.94
N ALA A 266 14.33 8.73 -4.27
CA ALA A 266 13.38 9.65 -4.87
C ALA A 266 13.97 10.36 -6.10
N ASN A 267 15.23 10.79 -6.04
CA ASN A 267 15.93 11.41 -7.17
C ASN A 267 16.08 10.46 -8.37
N GLU A 268 16.50 9.21 -8.15
CA GLU A 268 16.59 8.22 -9.25
C GLU A 268 15.21 7.86 -9.81
N ALA A 269 14.17 7.82 -8.97
CA ALA A 269 12.79 7.65 -9.43
C ALA A 269 12.32 8.81 -10.32
N ILE A 270 12.56 10.08 -9.94
CA ILE A 270 12.26 11.25 -10.78
C ILE A 270 12.91 11.09 -12.16
N LYS A 271 14.21 10.79 -12.19
CA LYS A 271 14.95 10.62 -13.46
C LYS A 271 14.37 9.50 -14.32
N LEU A 272 14.03 8.36 -13.72
CA LEU A 272 13.41 7.23 -14.42
C LEU A 272 12.05 7.61 -14.99
N LEU A 273 11.19 8.25 -14.20
CA LEU A 273 9.85 8.64 -14.61
C LEU A 273 9.88 9.67 -15.75
N PHE A 274 10.76 10.68 -15.66
CA PHE A 274 10.91 11.69 -16.70
C PHE A 274 11.55 11.14 -17.98
N ARG A 275 12.63 10.36 -17.87
CA ARG A 275 13.32 9.79 -19.03
C ARG A 275 12.43 8.83 -19.84
N ASN A 276 11.55 8.09 -19.16
CA ASN A 276 10.60 7.18 -19.81
C ASN A 276 9.25 7.85 -20.14
N ASN A 277 9.14 9.18 -20.00
CA ASN A 277 7.92 9.94 -20.32
C ASN A 277 6.66 9.46 -19.58
N VAL A 278 6.82 8.97 -18.35
CA VAL A 278 5.72 8.45 -17.54
C VAL A 278 4.81 9.58 -17.06
N VAL A 279 5.42 10.63 -16.50
CA VAL A 279 4.74 11.82 -15.97
C VAL A 279 5.47 13.10 -16.36
N ASP A 280 4.78 14.23 -16.26
CA ASP A 280 5.34 15.56 -16.54
C ASP A 280 5.77 16.28 -15.26
N LYS A 281 5.20 15.90 -14.11
CA LYS A 281 5.46 16.50 -12.80
C LYS A 281 5.72 15.44 -11.76
N VAL A 282 6.69 15.71 -10.89
CA VAL A 282 6.89 14.95 -9.64
C VAL A 282 7.02 15.93 -8.49
N THR A 283 6.24 15.76 -7.43
CA THR A 283 6.40 16.54 -6.19
C THR A 283 7.04 15.69 -5.11
N ILE A 284 8.12 16.19 -4.52
CA ILE A 284 8.78 15.57 -3.38
C ILE A 284 8.19 16.15 -2.11
N VAL A 285 7.79 15.28 -1.19
CA VAL A 285 7.34 15.62 0.16
C VAL A 285 8.31 14.99 1.16
N LYS A 286 9.23 15.79 1.70
CA LYS A 286 10.18 15.32 2.71
C LYS A 286 9.58 15.47 4.09
N ILE A 287 9.37 14.34 4.76
CA ILE A 287 8.82 14.28 6.10
C ILE A 287 9.93 14.03 7.14
N PRO A 288 9.78 14.50 8.38
CA PRO A 288 10.74 14.19 9.44
C PRO A 288 10.83 12.69 9.69
N HIS A 289 12.03 12.19 9.99
CA HIS A 289 12.19 10.80 10.45
C HIS A 289 11.58 10.65 11.85
N LYS A 290 10.38 10.07 11.92
CA LYS A 290 9.72 9.68 13.17
C LYS A 290 9.11 8.30 13.01
N ARG A 291 9.10 7.55 14.11
CA ARG A 291 8.56 6.17 14.14
C ARG A 291 7.04 6.11 14.00
N ASP A 292 6.35 7.23 14.26
CA ASP A 292 4.88 7.31 14.29
C ASP A 292 4.26 7.35 12.89
N TYR A 293 5.06 7.54 11.84
CA TYR A 293 4.63 7.52 10.44
C TYR A 293 5.81 7.12 9.54
N MET A 294 5.68 6.00 8.82
CA MET A 294 6.77 5.43 8.02
C MET A 294 6.77 5.91 6.57
N HIS A 295 5.63 6.38 6.07
CA HIS A 295 5.37 6.72 4.67
C HIS A 295 4.35 7.87 4.55
N ILE A 296 4.27 8.56 3.41
CA ILE A 296 3.32 9.68 3.23
C ILE A 296 1.84 9.28 3.21
N ASP A 297 1.51 8.04 2.80
CA ASP A 297 0.14 7.50 2.83
C ASP A 297 -0.41 7.31 4.24
N THR A 298 0.46 7.24 5.24
CA THR A 298 0.06 7.28 6.66
C THR A 298 -0.24 8.69 7.14
N ILE A 299 0.12 9.74 6.37
CA ILE A 299 0.00 11.15 6.76
C ILE A 299 -1.16 11.82 6.01
N PHE A 300 -1.36 11.48 4.74
CA PHE A 300 -2.48 12.00 3.97
C PHE A 300 -2.92 11.01 2.88
N THR A 301 -4.20 11.01 2.55
CA THR A 301 -4.73 10.29 1.38
C THR A 301 -5.84 11.08 0.71
N GLN A 302 -6.06 10.80 -0.57
CA GLN A 302 -7.12 11.43 -1.34
C GLN A 302 -8.44 10.65 -1.22
N VAL A 303 -9.52 11.35 -0.90
CA VAL A 303 -10.88 10.78 -0.79
C VAL A 303 -11.70 11.11 -2.03
N LYS A 304 -11.61 12.36 -2.48
CA LYS A 304 -12.36 12.93 -3.61
C LYS A 304 -11.49 13.98 -4.30
N ARG A 305 -11.87 14.45 -5.50
CA ARG A 305 -11.07 15.44 -6.25
C ARG A 305 -10.72 16.68 -5.44
N ASN A 306 -11.57 17.06 -4.49
CA ASN A 306 -11.40 18.21 -3.59
C ASN A 306 -11.41 17.85 -2.10
N VAL A 307 -11.29 16.57 -1.73
CA VAL A 307 -11.33 16.16 -0.32
C VAL A 307 -10.13 15.26 -0.01
N TRP A 308 -9.39 15.63 1.02
CA TRP A 308 -8.20 14.93 1.50
C TRP A 308 -8.35 14.64 2.99
N VAL A 309 -7.82 13.50 3.42
CA VAL A 309 -7.55 13.26 4.85
C VAL A 309 -6.11 13.66 5.14
N LEU A 310 -5.86 14.33 6.26
CA LEU A 310 -4.54 14.84 6.61
C LEU A 310 -4.27 14.74 8.12
N LEU A 311 -3.04 14.36 8.48
CA LEU A 311 -2.54 14.45 9.84
C LEU A 311 -2.22 15.91 10.19
N GLY A 312 -2.99 16.47 11.13
CA GLY A 312 -2.88 17.88 11.53
C GLY A 312 -1.53 18.30 12.12
N SER A 313 -0.76 17.37 12.69
CA SER A 313 0.56 17.68 13.25
C SER A 313 1.61 18.12 12.21
N LEU A 314 1.39 17.79 10.94
CA LEU A 314 2.20 18.20 9.79
C LEU A 314 1.51 19.26 8.92
N ALA A 315 0.30 19.68 9.33
CA ALA A 315 -0.48 20.75 8.71
C ALA A 315 -0.03 22.13 9.23
N ILE A 316 -0.49 23.21 8.58
CA ILE A 316 -0.19 24.61 8.96
C ILE A 316 -0.54 24.89 10.43
N THR A 317 -1.57 24.22 10.95
CA THR A 317 -2.10 24.39 12.31
C THR A 317 -1.26 23.68 13.37
N GLN A 318 -0.01 24.11 13.54
CA GLN A 318 0.53 24.17 14.90
C GLN A 318 0.44 25.63 15.34
N ALA A 319 -0.36 25.87 16.39
CA ALA A 319 -0.30 27.12 17.11
C ALA A 319 1.18 27.41 17.40
N ALA A 320 1.65 28.60 17.00
CA ALA A 320 2.94 29.08 17.44
C ALA A 320 2.98 28.90 18.97
N VAL A 321 4.09 28.37 19.48
CA VAL A 321 4.36 28.34 20.92
C VAL A 321 3.97 29.70 21.46
N ASP A 322 3.05 29.75 22.44
CA ASP A 322 2.61 31.02 23.01
C ASP A 322 3.87 31.78 23.45
N GLU A 323 4.15 32.91 22.80
CA GLU A 323 5.37 33.67 23.02
C GLU A 323 5.44 34.24 24.45
N GLN A 324 4.34 34.15 25.20
CA GLN A 324 4.25 34.51 26.62
C GLN A 324 4.70 33.38 27.56
N GLU A 325 4.78 32.14 27.10
CA GLU A 325 5.23 31.02 27.94
C GLU A 325 6.74 31.12 28.20
N PRO A 326 7.22 30.93 29.46
CA PRO A 326 8.63 31.09 29.81
C PRO A 326 9.59 30.24 28.97
N ILE A 327 9.13 29.08 28.49
CA ILE A 327 9.94 28.15 27.70
C ILE A 327 10.14 28.61 26.25
N SER A 328 9.29 29.50 25.72
CA SER A 328 9.39 30.03 24.35
C SER A 328 10.69 30.81 24.10
N TRP A 329 11.31 31.32 25.16
CA TRP A 329 12.60 32.02 25.15
C TRP A 329 13.81 31.08 25.07
N PHE A 330 13.61 29.78 25.33
CA PHE A 330 14.64 28.74 25.30
C PHE A 330 14.53 27.79 24.11
N VAL A 331 13.39 27.77 23.41
CA VAL A 331 13.12 26.85 22.30
C VAL A 331 13.69 27.42 20.99
N ASP A 332 14.43 26.58 20.26
CA ASP A 332 14.95 26.89 18.92
C ASP A 332 13.78 27.24 17.98
N LYS A 333 13.66 28.52 17.58
CA LYS A 333 12.54 29.03 16.76
C LYS A 333 12.49 28.45 15.34
N LYS A 334 13.49 27.67 14.92
CA LYS A 334 13.41 26.88 13.70
C LYS A 334 12.43 25.74 13.94
N LEU A 335 11.23 25.86 13.37
CA LEU A 335 10.22 24.80 13.27
C LEU A 335 10.81 23.59 12.50
N LYS A 336 11.60 22.74 13.19
CA LYS A 336 12.27 21.53 12.65
C LYS A 336 11.29 20.42 12.23
N HIS A 337 10.00 20.71 12.13
CA HIS A 337 8.93 19.72 11.95
C HIS A 337 8.01 19.97 10.76
N ARG A 338 8.27 21.00 9.94
CA ARG A 338 7.49 21.21 8.72
C ARG A 338 8.07 20.41 7.55
N PRO A 339 7.23 19.77 6.73
CA PRO A 339 7.70 19.07 5.54
C PRO A 339 8.30 20.05 4.52
N GLU A 340 9.38 19.63 3.86
CA GLU A 340 9.93 20.36 2.71
C GLU A 340 9.26 19.83 1.44
N ILE A 341 8.65 20.71 0.64
CA ILE A 341 7.83 20.31 -0.51
C ILE A 341 8.29 21.03 -1.77
N ILE A 342 8.77 20.25 -2.75
CA ILE A 342 9.35 20.76 -4.00
C ILE A 342 8.80 19.97 -5.18
N GLN A 343 8.24 20.68 -6.16
CA GLN A 343 7.74 20.12 -7.42
C GLN A 343 8.73 20.36 -8.56
N PHE A 344 9.01 19.29 -9.29
CA PHE A 344 9.89 19.24 -10.45
C PHE A 344 9.09 18.99 -11.71
N PHE A 345 9.59 19.49 -12.83
CA PHE A 345 8.95 19.40 -14.14
C PHE A 345 9.88 18.71 -15.15
N ARG A 346 9.31 17.83 -15.98
CA ARG A 346 10.04 17.08 -17.01
C ARG A 346 10.67 17.99 -18.06
N ASP A 347 10.07 19.14 -18.33
CA ASP A 347 10.54 20.12 -19.32
C ASP A 347 11.76 20.94 -18.86
N GLY A 348 12.24 20.73 -17.62
CA GLY A 348 13.37 21.46 -17.06
C GLY A 348 13.01 22.85 -16.52
N SER A 349 11.72 23.18 -16.41
CA SER A 349 11.26 24.39 -15.72
C SER A 349 11.78 24.46 -14.28
N GLN A 350 11.89 25.68 -13.76
CA GLN A 350 12.35 25.90 -12.39
C GLN A 350 11.45 25.18 -11.38
N PRO A 351 12.01 24.52 -10.34
CA PRO A 351 11.22 23.85 -9.33
C PRO A 351 10.27 24.81 -8.59
N LYS A 352 9.06 24.35 -8.29
CA LYS A 352 8.05 25.10 -7.52
C LYS A 352 8.07 24.62 -6.07
N ASN A 353 8.19 25.55 -5.11
CA ASN A 353 8.11 25.23 -3.69
C ASN A 353 6.69 25.47 -3.16
N PHE A 354 6.26 24.65 -2.19
CA PHE A 354 5.01 24.83 -1.46
C PHE A 354 5.31 25.09 0.02
N ASN A 355 4.50 25.93 0.68
CA ASN A 355 4.74 26.28 2.09
C ASN A 355 4.20 25.24 3.07
N SER A 356 3.26 24.40 2.62
CA SER A 356 2.56 23.41 3.42
C SER A 356 2.02 22.26 2.57
N LEU A 357 1.58 21.18 3.24
CA LEU A 357 0.86 20.10 2.57
C LEU A 357 -0.46 20.60 2.00
N GLU A 358 -1.20 21.42 2.74
CA GLU A 358 -2.47 21.97 2.30
C GLU A 358 -2.33 22.79 1.01
N ASP A 359 -1.26 23.59 0.87
CA ASP A 359 -0.96 24.35 -0.35
C ASP A 359 -0.76 23.41 -1.55
N LEU A 360 -0.01 22.30 -1.36
CA LEU A 360 0.20 21.29 -2.39
C LEU A 360 -1.10 20.58 -2.78
N LEU A 361 -1.84 20.10 -1.78
CA LEU A 361 -3.06 19.31 -1.98
C LEU A 361 -4.16 20.16 -2.62
N ASP A 362 -4.27 21.44 -2.24
CA ASP A 362 -5.16 22.40 -2.90
C ASP A 362 -4.75 22.69 -4.35
N ASP A 363 -3.45 22.85 -4.62
CA ASP A 363 -2.94 23.04 -5.99
C ASP A 363 -3.27 21.82 -6.87
N ILE A 364 -3.08 20.60 -6.36
CA ILE A 364 -3.46 19.37 -7.07
C ILE A 364 -4.96 19.35 -7.35
N SER A 365 -5.79 19.61 -6.34
CA SER A 365 -7.24 19.62 -6.49
C SER A 365 -7.72 20.65 -7.53
N ARG A 366 -7.19 21.87 -7.52
CA ARG A 366 -7.62 22.95 -8.43
C ARG A 366 -6.97 22.89 -9.80
N VAL A 367 -5.68 22.63 -9.88
CA VAL A 367 -4.90 22.73 -11.13
C VAL A 367 -4.92 21.40 -11.88
N ASP A 368 -4.65 20.29 -11.20
CA ASP A 368 -4.47 19.00 -11.86
C ASP A 368 -5.80 18.28 -12.07
N LEU A 369 -6.65 18.30 -11.05
CA LEU A 369 -7.96 17.64 -11.07
C LEU A 369 -9.11 18.59 -11.41
N LYS A 370 -8.80 19.88 -11.63
CA LYS A 370 -9.74 20.91 -12.08
C LYS A 370 -11.02 20.94 -11.26
N SER A 371 -10.90 20.78 -9.94
CA SER A 371 -12.04 20.88 -9.04
C SER A 371 -12.72 22.24 -9.17
N THR A 372 -14.04 22.22 -9.36
CA THR A 372 -14.88 23.42 -9.37
C THR A 372 -15.30 23.88 -7.97
N THR A 373 -14.97 23.11 -6.95
CA THR A 373 -15.29 23.40 -5.55
C THR A 373 -14.03 23.55 -4.71
N PRO A 374 -14.06 24.36 -3.63
CA PRO A 374 -12.91 24.52 -2.75
C PRO A 374 -12.42 23.18 -2.18
N THR A 375 -11.11 23.07 -2.02
CA THR A 375 -10.48 21.93 -1.35
C THR A 375 -10.88 21.90 0.12
N LYS A 376 -11.19 20.70 0.62
CA LYS A 376 -11.58 20.44 2.00
C LYS A 376 -10.61 19.42 2.61
N PHE A 377 -10.30 19.60 3.88
CA PHE A 377 -9.43 18.73 4.64
C PHE A 377 -10.22 18.10 5.80
N ILE A 378 -10.15 16.79 5.91
CA ILE A 378 -10.64 16.01 7.05
C ILE A 378 -9.41 15.66 7.88
N TYR A 379 -9.30 16.21 9.09
CA TYR A 379 -8.12 15.97 9.92
C TYR A 379 -8.24 14.69 10.73
N SER A 380 -7.14 13.93 10.78
CA SER A 380 -6.98 12.80 11.72
C SER A 380 -7.29 13.24 13.15
N GLY A 381 -8.11 12.46 13.85
CA GLY A 381 -8.52 12.74 15.23
C GLY A 381 -9.23 14.08 15.41
N ALA A 382 -9.81 14.64 14.34
CA ALA A 382 -10.35 16.00 14.29
C ALA A 382 -9.36 17.09 14.75
N ASN A 383 -8.06 16.86 14.53
CA ASN A 383 -6.96 17.73 14.99
C ASN A 383 -7.02 18.06 16.50
N THR A 384 -7.50 17.11 17.31
CA THR A 384 -7.72 17.29 18.75
C THR A 384 -6.83 16.34 19.54
N PHE A 385 -5.91 16.87 20.34
CA PHE A 385 -5.10 16.07 21.25
C PHE A 385 -5.94 15.46 22.39
N PRO A 386 -5.72 14.19 22.79
CA PRO A 386 -4.73 13.23 22.28
C PRO A 386 -5.25 12.34 21.14
N TYR A 387 -6.43 12.59 20.60
CA TYR A 387 -7.07 11.72 19.61
C TYR A 387 -6.33 11.70 18.28
N ASP A 388 -5.82 12.84 17.82
CA ASP A 388 -4.97 12.97 16.63
C ASP A 388 -3.78 12.01 16.66
N ALA A 389 -3.03 11.97 17.76
CA ALA A 389 -1.88 11.08 17.94
C ALA A 389 -2.30 9.61 18.04
N ARG A 390 -3.41 9.33 18.72
CA ARG A 390 -3.91 7.96 18.93
C ARG A 390 -4.50 7.34 17.66
N GLU A 391 -5.24 8.11 16.88
CA GLU A 391 -5.85 7.64 15.63
C GLU A 391 -4.84 7.60 14.50
N GLN A 392 -3.81 8.47 14.53
CA GLN A 392 -2.65 8.34 13.66
C GLN A 392 -1.91 7.02 13.88
N TRP A 393 -1.74 6.59 15.14
CA TRP A 393 -1.11 5.32 15.46
C TRP A 393 -1.83 4.11 14.86
N THR A 394 -3.13 4.26 14.59
CA THR A 394 -3.99 3.27 13.96
C THR A 394 -4.34 3.65 12.51
N ASP A 395 -3.47 4.43 11.87
CA ASP A 395 -3.49 4.74 10.44
C ASP A 395 -4.79 5.38 9.93
N SER A 396 -5.36 6.32 10.69
CA SER A 396 -6.61 7.02 10.31
C SER A 396 -6.56 7.76 8.97
N CYS A 397 -5.36 8.11 8.49
CA CYS A 397 -5.17 8.71 7.17
C CYS A 397 -4.99 7.68 6.05
N ASN A 398 -4.74 6.40 6.34
CA ASN A 398 -4.37 5.40 5.34
C ASN A 398 -5.60 4.72 4.70
N LEU A 399 -6.40 5.52 4.02
CA LEU A 399 -7.67 5.09 3.42
C LEU A 399 -7.48 4.60 1.98
N LEU A 400 -8.29 3.63 1.57
CA LEU A 400 -8.40 3.23 0.17
C LEU A 400 -9.68 3.81 -0.45
N ALA A 401 -9.55 4.58 -1.53
CA ALA A 401 -10.69 4.92 -2.37
C ALA A 401 -11.04 3.75 -3.30
N LEU A 402 -12.27 3.25 -3.19
CA LEU A 402 -12.85 2.30 -4.14
C LEU A 402 -13.35 3.02 -5.40
N LYS A 403 -13.86 4.23 -5.21
CA LYS A 403 -14.18 5.20 -6.26
C LYS A 403 -14.26 6.58 -5.63
N GLU A 404 -14.40 7.62 -6.44
CA GLU A 404 -14.42 9.01 -5.97
C GLU A 404 -15.50 9.21 -4.88
N GLY A 405 -15.06 9.60 -3.68
CA GLY A 405 -15.92 9.81 -2.50
C GLY A 405 -16.33 8.54 -1.75
N VAL A 406 -15.95 7.33 -2.19
CA VAL A 406 -16.26 6.09 -1.46
C VAL A 406 -14.95 5.43 -1.03
N VAL A 407 -14.67 5.56 0.27
CA VAL A 407 -13.41 5.14 0.88
C VAL A 407 -13.66 4.14 1.99
N LEU A 408 -12.66 3.36 2.32
CA LEU A 408 -12.69 2.44 3.45
C LEU A 408 -11.57 2.73 4.44
N GLY A 409 -11.92 2.61 5.73
CA GLY A 409 -11.08 2.96 6.86
C GLY A 409 -11.49 2.18 8.11
N TYR A 410 -10.69 2.29 9.18
CA TYR A 410 -10.94 1.55 10.40
C TYR A 410 -12.05 2.15 11.27
N ASP A 411 -12.86 1.28 11.87
CA ASP A 411 -13.97 1.65 12.74
C ASP A 411 -13.55 2.25 14.08
N ARG A 412 -12.32 1.99 14.54
CA ARG A 412 -11.77 2.47 15.81
C ARG A 412 -11.37 3.95 15.85
N ASN A 413 -11.35 4.62 14.71
CA ASN A 413 -10.91 6.01 14.57
C ASN A 413 -12.08 6.98 14.77
N ASP A 414 -12.72 6.93 15.94
CA ASP A 414 -14.01 7.58 16.23
C ASP A 414 -14.06 9.08 15.89
N LYS A 415 -13.00 9.85 16.19
CA LYS A 415 -12.95 11.29 15.94
C LYS A 415 -12.74 11.60 14.46
N THR A 416 -11.94 10.80 13.76
CA THR A 416 -11.83 10.90 12.30
C THR A 416 -13.16 10.56 11.65
N VAL A 417 -13.85 9.51 12.10
CA VAL A 417 -15.20 9.13 11.62
C VAL A 417 -16.21 10.26 11.82
N GLU A 418 -16.18 10.93 12.97
CA GLU A 418 -17.02 12.10 13.23
C GLU A 418 -16.67 13.28 12.30
N ALA A 419 -15.38 13.53 12.04
CA ALA A 419 -14.95 14.56 11.10
C ALA A 419 -15.42 14.27 9.65
N PHE A 420 -15.49 12.99 9.26
CA PHE A 420 -16.11 12.56 8.00
C PHE A 420 -17.60 12.90 7.94
N LYS A 421 -18.36 12.58 9.00
CA LYS A 421 -19.80 12.92 9.09
C LYS A 421 -20.03 14.42 8.99
N GLN A 422 -19.26 15.21 9.73
CA GLN A 422 -19.32 16.67 9.69
C GLN A 422 -18.97 17.24 8.30
N SER A 423 -18.16 16.53 7.53
CA SER A 423 -17.80 16.88 6.15
C SER A 423 -18.83 16.42 5.11
N GLY A 424 -19.94 15.82 5.55
CA GLY A 424 -21.06 15.39 4.71
C GLY A 424 -20.93 13.98 4.15
N PHE A 425 -20.08 13.13 4.74
CA PHE A 425 -20.00 11.72 4.36
C PHE A 425 -20.95 10.87 5.21
N GLU A 426 -21.61 9.92 4.54
CA GLU A 426 -22.29 8.83 5.24
C GLU A 426 -21.26 7.84 5.80
N THR A 427 -21.61 7.16 6.89
CA THR A 427 -20.75 6.14 7.49
C THR A 427 -21.52 4.85 7.64
N ILE A 428 -20.97 3.74 7.17
CA ILE A 428 -21.61 2.42 7.27
C ILE A 428 -20.60 1.35 7.67
N LYS A 429 -20.99 0.43 8.54
CA LYS A 429 -20.14 -0.73 8.88
C LYS A 429 -20.14 -1.71 7.71
N VAL A 430 -18.99 -2.29 7.41
CA VAL A 430 -18.86 -3.22 6.26
C VAL A 430 -19.82 -4.40 6.34
N ALA A 431 -20.07 -4.96 7.53
CA ALA A 431 -21.00 -6.07 7.69
C ALA A 431 -22.43 -5.69 7.24
N GLU A 432 -22.89 -4.50 7.65
CA GLU A 432 -24.20 -3.97 7.25
C GLU A 432 -24.25 -3.69 5.75
N LEU A 433 -23.20 -3.08 5.19
CA LEU A 433 -23.15 -2.80 3.76
C LEU A 433 -23.20 -4.09 2.93
N LEU A 434 -22.52 -5.16 3.34
CA LEU A 434 -22.54 -6.43 2.61
C LEU A 434 -23.92 -7.09 2.65
N GLU A 435 -24.63 -7.02 3.77
CA GLU A 435 -26.03 -7.48 3.84
C GLU A 435 -26.92 -6.67 2.90
N GLN A 436 -26.76 -5.34 2.87
CA GLN A 436 -27.51 -4.46 1.96
C GLN A 436 -27.20 -4.71 0.48
N LEU A 437 -25.95 -5.03 0.15
CA LEU A 437 -25.54 -5.39 -1.21
C LEU A 437 -26.07 -6.78 -1.63
N GLU A 438 -26.08 -7.76 -0.72
CA GLU A 438 -26.58 -9.12 -0.96
C GLU A 438 -28.10 -9.13 -1.14
N ASN A 439 -28.83 -8.35 -0.35
CA ASN A 439 -30.29 -8.26 -0.44
C ASN A 439 -30.79 -7.25 -1.50
N GLY A 440 -29.88 -6.50 -2.12
CA GLY A 440 -30.18 -5.53 -3.19
C GLY A 440 -30.76 -4.19 -2.71
N SER A 441 -30.75 -3.90 -1.40
CA SER A 441 -31.16 -2.59 -0.87
C SER A 441 -30.10 -1.49 -1.07
N ALA A 442 -28.84 -1.86 -1.27
CA ALA A 442 -27.77 -0.96 -1.69
C ALA A 442 -27.20 -1.38 -3.05
N SER A 443 -26.63 -0.42 -3.78
CA SER A 443 -25.87 -0.68 -5.01
C SER A 443 -24.53 0.04 -4.99
N ILE A 444 -23.49 -0.66 -5.45
CA ILE A 444 -22.15 -0.09 -5.64
C ILE A 444 -22.15 1.07 -6.66
N ASP A 445 -23.14 1.16 -7.54
CA ASP A 445 -23.24 2.23 -8.52
C ASP A 445 -23.80 3.51 -7.90
N THR A 446 -24.72 3.37 -6.94
CA THR A 446 -25.45 4.50 -6.34
C THR A 446 -24.79 5.05 -5.07
N ILE A 447 -23.99 4.25 -4.36
CA ILE A 447 -23.24 4.70 -3.17
C ILE A 447 -22.29 5.84 -3.54
N LYS A 448 -22.29 6.91 -2.75
CA LYS A 448 -21.47 8.13 -2.97
C LYS A 448 -21.15 8.73 -1.61
N ASP A 449 -20.01 9.42 -1.53
CA ASP A 449 -19.61 10.18 -0.34
C ASP A 449 -19.81 9.36 0.95
N THR A 450 -19.20 8.17 1.00
CA THR A 450 -19.36 7.20 2.08
C THR A 450 -18.00 6.73 2.61
N LEU A 451 -17.84 6.75 3.92
CA LEU A 451 -16.78 6.07 4.65
C LEU A 451 -17.27 4.70 5.12
N ILE A 452 -16.70 3.64 4.56
CA ILE A 452 -17.00 2.25 4.93
C ILE A 452 -16.07 1.86 6.09
N LEU A 453 -16.68 1.52 7.23
CA LEU A 453 -16.00 1.22 8.47
C LEU A 453 -15.71 -0.27 8.57
N MET A 454 -14.41 -0.59 8.62
CA MET A 454 -13.89 -1.93 8.71
C MET A 454 -13.52 -2.27 10.17
N PRO A 455 -13.86 -3.46 10.67
CA PRO A 455 -13.41 -3.92 11.98
C PRO A 455 -11.89 -4.00 12.02
N SER A 456 -11.32 -3.63 13.17
CA SER A 456 -9.91 -3.23 13.25
C SER A 456 -9.19 -3.63 14.54
N SER A 457 -9.66 -4.67 15.22
CA SER A 457 -9.05 -5.17 16.45
C SER A 457 -7.63 -5.71 16.26
N GLU A 458 -7.35 -6.40 15.14
CA GLU A 458 -6.05 -7.03 14.87
C GLU A 458 -5.30 -6.39 13.69
N LEU A 459 -5.96 -6.10 12.57
CA LEU A 459 -5.34 -5.53 11.35
C LEU A 459 -4.64 -4.21 11.64
N SER A 460 -5.27 -3.32 12.41
CA SER A 460 -4.67 -2.02 12.73
C SER A 460 -3.41 -2.14 13.62
N ARG A 461 -3.21 -3.27 14.31
CA ARG A 461 -2.00 -3.51 15.11
C ARG A 461 -0.76 -3.77 14.23
N ALA A 462 -0.97 -4.14 12.97
CA ALA A 462 0.10 -4.29 11.99
C ALA A 462 0.66 -2.94 11.47
N ARG A 463 0.09 -1.80 11.87
CA ARG A 463 0.46 -0.43 11.44
C ARG A 463 0.46 -0.23 9.92
N GLY A 464 -0.67 -0.57 9.32
CA GLY A 464 -1.02 -0.12 7.98
C GLY A 464 -2.53 -0.11 7.82
N GLY A 465 -3.04 0.82 7.01
CA GLY A 465 -4.43 0.84 6.60
C GLY A 465 -4.66 0.10 5.29
N PHE A 466 -5.80 0.38 4.68
CA PHE A 466 -6.19 -0.29 3.45
C PHE A 466 -5.49 0.23 2.21
N HIS A 467 -4.92 1.44 2.27
CA HIS A 467 -4.04 1.92 1.20
C HIS A 467 -2.78 1.07 1.12
N CYS A 468 -2.16 0.75 2.27
CA CYS A 468 -1.01 -0.14 2.40
C CYS A 468 -1.32 -1.57 1.94
N MET A 469 -2.52 -2.08 2.25
CA MET A 469 -2.92 -3.45 1.89
C MET A 469 -3.29 -3.64 0.42
N SER A 470 -3.30 -2.57 -0.38
CA SER A 470 -3.77 -2.60 -1.77
C SER A 470 -2.68 -2.14 -2.75
N LEU A 471 -2.49 -2.91 -3.83
CA LEU A 471 -1.81 -2.44 -5.02
C LEU A 471 -2.80 -2.30 -6.18
N PRO A 472 -3.38 -1.11 -6.42
CA PRO A 472 -4.21 -0.86 -7.59
C PRO A 472 -3.45 -1.20 -8.88
N LEU A 473 -4.10 -1.96 -9.75
CA LEU A 473 -3.60 -2.30 -11.09
C LEU A 473 -4.32 -1.52 -12.18
N ILE A 474 -5.62 -1.26 -11.96
CA ILE A 474 -6.47 -0.53 -12.90
C ILE A 474 -7.41 0.38 -12.11
N ARG A 475 -7.40 1.66 -12.45
CA ARG A 475 -8.38 2.67 -12.05
C ARG A 475 -8.90 3.40 -13.28
N ASP A 476 -10.17 3.77 -13.25
CA ASP A 476 -10.74 4.68 -14.26
C ASP A 476 -10.04 6.05 -14.21
N ILE A 477 -9.94 6.70 -15.37
CA ILE A 477 -9.42 8.07 -15.44
C ILE A 477 -10.43 9.03 -14.79
N VAL A 478 -9.96 9.89 -13.91
CA VAL A 478 -10.77 10.96 -13.32
C VAL A 478 -10.89 12.08 -14.35
N ALA A 479 -12.13 12.38 -14.76
CA ALA A 479 -12.46 13.42 -15.73
C ALA A 479 -12.42 14.83 -15.13
#